data_AF-A0A1Q4YFG9-F1
#
_entry.id   AF-A0A1Q4YFG9-F1
#
_cell.length_a   1.000
_cell.length_b   1.000
_cell.length_c   1.000
_cell.angle_alpha   90.00
_cell.angle_beta   90.00
_cell.angle_gamma   90.00
#
_symmetry.space_group_name_H-M   'P 1'
#
loop_
_entity.id
_entity.type
_entity.pdbx_description
1 polymer ?
#
loop_
_entity_poly.entity_id
_entity_poly.type
_entity_poly.pdbx_seq_one_letter_code
_entity_poly.pdbx_strand_id
1 'polypeptide(L)'
;MAAVVVQRRNHPVRLLVVGDSLSFHGPEGPLPADHPRLWPNVAASALGGHAELAAGFGWTARDAWWSLTGDPRVWSLLPRTDVLVLAVGHMDTLPSPLPTYLRQGLRYLRPDGLRRRARAGYRTLQPVLSRAFCGYPVALPPRLTVRYLDDSVRAVRALAPGIRVVGMTPSVHCSAAYAGVHSGRAAAERAVREWADGAGVPLLDVPPVVGEHVRSRRGNPDGLHWGWEGHELVGRAMAELIRSVAVGHSGAAEP
;
A
#
# COMPACT_ATOMS: atom_id res chain seq x y z
N MET A 1 15.02 13.02 -40.34
CA MET A 1 14.69 11.83 -39.52
C MET A 1 15.87 11.50 -38.62
N ALA A 2 16.00 12.19 -37.49
CA ALA A 2 17.03 11.87 -36.50
C ALA A 2 16.41 10.91 -35.47
N ALA A 3 16.92 9.68 -35.45
CA ALA A 3 16.55 8.69 -34.45
C ALA A 3 17.07 9.15 -33.09
N VAL A 4 16.14 9.51 -32.19
CA VAL A 4 16.45 9.74 -30.78
C VAL A 4 16.77 8.38 -30.17
N VAL A 5 18.04 8.14 -29.90
CA VAL A 5 18.52 6.98 -29.14
C VAL A 5 18.01 7.15 -27.70
N VAL A 6 16.94 6.42 -27.38
CA VAL A 6 16.50 6.20 -26.00
C VAL A 6 17.65 5.52 -25.26
N GLN A 7 18.34 6.25 -24.39
CA GLN A 7 19.21 5.63 -23.40
C GLN A 7 18.32 4.80 -22.46
N ARG A 8 18.11 3.53 -22.84
CA ARG A 8 17.60 2.52 -21.91
C ARG A 8 18.53 2.54 -20.71
N ARG A 9 17.97 2.64 -19.50
CA ARG A 9 18.73 2.34 -18.29
C ARG A 9 19.36 0.96 -18.49
N ASN A 10 20.69 0.88 -18.49
CA ASN A 10 21.45 -0.35 -18.74
C ASN A 10 21.42 -1.33 -17.55
N HIS A 11 20.51 -1.12 -16.60
CA HIS A 11 20.33 -1.98 -15.43
C HIS A 11 18.85 -2.29 -15.19
N PRO A 12 18.54 -3.47 -14.60
CA PRO A 12 17.19 -3.83 -14.19
C PRO A 12 16.56 -2.76 -13.28
N VAL A 13 15.27 -2.46 -13.46
CA VAL A 13 14.53 -1.53 -12.60
C VAL A 13 14.41 -2.11 -11.20
N ARG A 14 14.74 -1.34 -10.17
CA ARG A 14 14.65 -1.77 -8.77
C ARG A 14 13.52 -1.03 -8.06
N LEU A 15 12.49 -1.78 -7.69
CA LEU A 15 11.34 -1.28 -6.95
C LEU A 15 11.56 -1.52 -5.46
N LEU A 16 11.33 -0.49 -4.65
CA LEU A 16 11.11 -0.66 -3.21
C LEU A 16 9.63 -0.42 -2.94
N VAL A 17 8.91 -1.45 -2.55
CA VAL A 17 7.49 -1.35 -2.19
C VAL A 17 7.40 -1.26 -0.68
N VAL A 18 6.88 -0.14 -0.17
CA VAL A 18 6.50 0.00 1.23
C VAL A 18 4.99 -0.15 1.30
N GLY A 19 4.49 -1.22 1.91
CA GLY A 19 3.09 -1.62 1.77
C GLY A 19 2.44 -2.23 3.00
N ASP A 20 1.16 -2.58 2.84
CA ASP A 20 0.42 -3.36 3.82
C ASP A 20 0.19 -4.81 3.36
N SER A 21 -0.74 -5.53 3.99
CA SER A 21 -0.98 -6.93 3.69
C SER A 21 -1.53 -7.19 2.28
N LEU A 22 -2.07 -6.20 1.57
CA LEU A 22 -2.44 -6.36 0.15
C LEU A 22 -1.22 -6.64 -0.74
N SER A 23 0.00 -6.38 -0.26
CA SER A 23 1.23 -6.61 -1.01
C SER A 23 1.83 -8.01 -0.89
N PHE A 24 1.47 -8.78 0.14
CA PHE A 24 2.03 -10.12 0.36
C PHE A 24 1.02 -11.21 0.71
N HIS A 25 -0.27 -10.87 0.83
CA HIS A 25 -1.30 -11.85 1.11
C HIS A 25 -1.95 -12.34 -0.19
N GLY A 26 -1.68 -13.59 -0.54
CA GLY A 26 -2.35 -14.27 -1.65
C GLY A 26 -3.77 -14.76 -1.28
N PRO A 27 -4.41 -15.53 -2.16
CA PRO A 27 -5.78 -16.01 -1.93
C PRO A 27 -5.92 -16.93 -0.71
N GLU A 28 -4.87 -17.67 -0.34
CA GLU A 28 -4.91 -18.66 0.74
C GLU A 28 -4.20 -18.20 2.03
N GLY A 29 -3.44 -17.10 1.98
CA GLY A 29 -2.63 -16.68 3.12
C GLY A 29 -1.49 -15.73 2.76
N PRO A 30 -0.73 -15.28 3.77
CA PRO A 30 0.51 -14.55 3.56
C PRO A 30 1.56 -15.42 2.87
N LEU A 31 2.34 -14.80 1.99
CA LEU A 31 3.39 -15.45 1.21
C LEU A 31 4.74 -14.76 1.44
N PRO A 32 5.85 -15.45 1.14
CA PRO A 32 7.16 -14.83 1.05
C PRO A 32 7.15 -13.62 0.11
N ALA A 33 7.91 -12.58 0.47
CA ALA A 33 7.97 -11.31 -0.26
C ALA A 33 8.40 -11.46 -1.74
N ASP A 34 9.19 -12.48 -2.05
CA ASP A 34 9.73 -12.79 -3.39
C ASP A 34 8.82 -13.72 -4.20
N HIS A 35 7.65 -14.10 -3.68
CA HIS A 35 6.74 -14.99 -4.39
C HIS A 35 6.31 -14.36 -5.74
N PRO A 36 6.54 -15.01 -6.89
CA PRO A 36 6.51 -14.35 -8.21
C PRO A 36 5.13 -13.85 -8.63
N ARG A 37 4.07 -14.42 -8.04
CA ARG A 37 2.67 -14.05 -8.33
C ARG A 37 2.15 -12.87 -7.50
N LEU A 38 2.92 -12.38 -6.54
CA LEU A 38 2.54 -11.16 -5.81
C LEU A 38 2.68 -9.95 -6.74
N TRP A 39 1.75 -9.00 -6.61
CA TRP A 39 1.69 -7.83 -7.50
C TRP A 39 3.01 -7.02 -7.56
N PRO A 40 3.81 -6.87 -6.48
CA PRO A 40 5.11 -6.19 -6.57
C PRO A 40 6.06 -6.89 -7.54
N ASN A 41 6.10 -8.22 -7.51
CA ASN A 41 6.97 -9.04 -8.34
C ASN A 41 6.45 -9.13 -9.77
N VAL A 42 5.12 -9.16 -9.96
CA VAL A 42 4.51 -9.03 -11.29
C VAL A 42 4.86 -7.68 -11.92
N ALA A 43 4.74 -6.58 -11.17
CA ALA A 43 5.10 -5.25 -11.66
C ALA A 43 6.59 -5.15 -12.01
N ALA A 44 7.46 -5.62 -11.13
CA ALA A 44 8.91 -5.64 -11.36
C ALA A 44 9.29 -6.50 -12.58
N SER A 45 8.73 -7.70 -12.69
CA SER A 45 8.98 -8.59 -13.83
C SER A 45 8.56 -7.94 -15.15
N ALA A 46 7.41 -7.28 -15.18
CA ALA A 46 6.94 -6.54 -16.36
C ALA A 46 7.84 -5.34 -16.74
N LEU A 47 8.66 -4.85 -15.81
CA LEU A 47 9.66 -3.80 -16.00
C LEU A 47 11.06 -4.36 -16.28
N GLY A 48 11.24 -5.68 -16.35
CA GLY A 48 12.55 -6.33 -16.48
C GLY A 48 13.43 -6.15 -15.23
N GLY A 49 12.80 -6.07 -14.06
CA GLY A 49 13.40 -5.65 -12.80
C GLY A 49 13.12 -6.57 -11.61
N HIS A 50 13.39 -6.07 -10.41
CA HIS A 50 13.15 -6.77 -9.14
C HIS A 50 12.45 -5.85 -8.14
N ALA A 51 11.59 -6.43 -7.29
CA ALA A 51 10.97 -5.73 -6.18
C ALA A 51 11.55 -6.20 -4.85
N GLU A 52 11.81 -5.23 -3.97
CA GLU A 52 12.04 -5.44 -2.55
C GLU A 52 10.79 -4.96 -1.80
N LEU A 53 10.33 -5.72 -0.81
CA LEU A 53 9.08 -5.45 -0.09
C LEU A 53 9.34 -5.22 1.40
N ALA A 54 8.95 -4.04 1.88
CA ALA A 54 8.83 -3.73 3.31
C ALA A 54 7.35 -3.54 3.63
N ALA A 55 6.72 -4.56 4.23
CA ALA A 55 5.29 -4.52 4.50
C ALA A 55 4.91 -5.31 5.76
N GLY A 56 3.74 -4.98 6.30
CA GLY A 56 3.22 -5.69 7.46
C GLY A 56 1.70 -5.68 7.55
N PHE A 57 1.18 -6.60 8.37
CA PHE A 57 -0.26 -6.74 8.59
C PHE A 57 -0.87 -5.49 9.21
N GLY A 58 -1.86 -4.92 8.53
CA GLY A 58 -2.57 -3.76 9.02
C GLY A 58 -1.72 -2.48 9.08
N TRP A 59 -0.59 -2.45 8.36
CA TRP A 59 0.24 -1.25 8.23
C TRP A 59 -0.57 -0.11 7.61
N THR A 60 -0.41 1.06 8.18
CA THR A 60 -0.97 2.32 7.71
C THR A 60 0.12 3.20 7.12
N ALA A 61 -0.21 4.38 6.59
CA ALA A 61 0.81 5.36 6.18
C ALA A 61 1.79 5.72 7.32
N ARG A 62 1.35 5.64 8.59
CA ARG A 62 2.23 5.81 9.76
C ARG A 62 3.32 4.74 9.83
N ASP A 63 2.94 3.49 9.61
CA ASP A 63 3.88 2.36 9.69
C ASP A 63 4.87 2.40 8.53
N ALA A 64 4.44 2.85 7.34
CA ALA A 64 5.34 3.13 6.22
C ALA A 64 6.40 4.19 6.58
N TRP A 65 5.98 5.30 7.18
CA TRP A 65 6.90 6.33 7.67
C TRP A 65 7.89 5.76 8.68
N TRP A 66 7.41 5.01 9.68
CA TRP A 66 8.28 4.39 10.69
C TRP A 66 9.24 3.36 10.11
N SER A 67 8.84 2.61 9.08
CA SER A 67 9.73 1.71 8.36
C SER A 67 10.83 2.50 7.64
N LEU A 68 10.47 3.57 6.93
CA LEU A 68 11.43 4.44 6.24
C LEU A 68 12.41 5.12 7.21
N THR A 69 11.98 5.50 8.41
CA THR A 69 12.83 6.23 9.38
C THR A 69 13.45 5.37 10.47
N GLY A 70 13.07 4.10 10.57
CA GLY A 70 13.42 3.25 11.71
C GLY A 70 13.97 1.87 11.36
N ASP A 71 13.87 1.44 10.08
CA ASP A 71 14.32 0.12 9.66
C ASP A 71 15.65 0.20 8.87
N PRO A 72 16.78 -0.28 9.44
CA PRO A 72 18.07 -0.26 8.74
C PRO A 72 18.09 -1.13 7.49
N ARG A 73 17.21 -2.14 7.37
CA ARG A 73 17.09 -2.91 6.12
C ARG A 73 16.56 -2.01 5.01
N VAL A 74 15.57 -1.17 5.30
CA VAL A 74 15.01 -0.22 4.32
C VAL A 74 16.05 0.84 3.93
N TRP A 75 16.83 1.35 4.88
CA TRP A 75 17.91 2.30 4.56
C TRP A 75 18.97 1.69 3.64
N SER A 76 19.29 0.40 3.82
CA SER A 76 20.22 -0.30 2.93
C SER A 76 19.68 -0.45 1.50
N LEU A 77 18.37 -0.35 1.30
CA LEU A 77 17.71 -0.51 0.01
C LEU A 77 17.59 0.80 -0.76
N LEU A 78 17.40 1.93 -0.06
CA LEU A 78 17.18 3.24 -0.68
C LEU A 78 18.26 3.61 -1.72
N PRO A 79 19.58 3.50 -1.46
CA PRO A 79 20.61 3.87 -2.45
C PRO A 79 20.59 3.04 -3.74
N ARG A 80 19.91 1.88 -3.72
CA ARG A 80 19.81 0.94 -4.83
C ARG A 80 18.44 0.96 -5.50
N THR A 81 17.53 1.80 -5.04
CA THR A 81 16.15 1.87 -5.49
C THR A 81 16.01 2.88 -6.62
N ASP A 82 15.30 2.51 -7.67
CA ASP A 82 14.93 3.43 -8.74
C ASP A 82 13.58 4.10 -8.47
N VAL A 83 12.65 3.31 -7.95
CA VAL A 83 11.27 3.71 -7.71
C VAL A 83 10.82 3.22 -6.34
N LEU A 84 10.39 4.15 -5.50
CA LEU A 84 9.68 3.88 -4.27
C LEU A 84 8.17 3.84 -4.55
N VAL A 85 7.52 2.75 -4.17
CA VAL A 85 6.07 2.60 -4.27
C VAL A 85 5.48 2.65 -2.85
N LEU A 86 4.70 3.70 -2.57
CA LEU A 86 3.93 3.84 -1.34
C LEU A 86 2.59 3.11 -1.50
N ALA A 87 2.59 1.81 -1.21
CA ALA A 87 1.44 0.90 -1.30
C ALA A 87 0.70 0.76 0.04
N VAL A 88 0.44 1.88 0.69
CA VAL A 88 -0.27 2.00 1.97
C VAL A 88 -1.42 2.99 1.84
N GLY A 89 -2.26 3.11 2.88
CA GLY A 89 -3.49 3.90 2.83
C GLY A 89 -4.75 3.04 2.71
N HIS A 90 -4.62 1.76 2.36
CA HIS A 90 -5.75 0.85 2.33
C HIS A 90 -6.27 0.60 3.75
N MET A 91 -5.38 0.23 4.67
CA MET A 91 -5.73 -0.05 6.07
C MET A 91 -6.17 1.20 6.84
N ASP A 92 -5.65 2.38 6.48
CA ASP A 92 -5.98 3.68 7.09
C ASP A 92 -7.48 3.93 7.13
N THR A 93 -8.18 3.51 6.07
CA THR A 93 -9.61 3.76 5.85
C THR A 93 -10.54 2.78 6.56
N LEU A 94 -10.00 1.71 7.14
CA LEU A 94 -10.80 0.66 7.77
C LEU A 94 -11.36 1.15 9.11
N PRO A 95 -12.61 0.77 9.46
CA PRO A 95 -13.16 1.04 10.78
C PRO A 95 -12.27 0.47 11.89
N SER A 96 -11.90 1.32 12.85
CA SER A 96 -11.05 0.96 13.99
C SER A 96 -11.72 1.38 15.31
N PRO A 97 -12.81 0.70 15.73
CA PRO A 97 -13.56 1.06 16.93
C PRO A 97 -12.72 0.99 18.21
N LEU A 98 -11.64 0.20 18.17
CA LEU A 98 -10.62 0.18 19.20
C LEU A 98 -9.39 0.95 18.69
N PRO A 99 -8.81 1.88 19.47
CA PRO A 99 -7.54 2.52 19.13
C PRO A 99 -6.48 1.49 18.72
N THR A 100 -5.74 1.77 17.63
CA THR A 100 -4.73 0.86 17.06
C THR A 100 -3.75 0.33 18.10
N TYR A 101 -3.33 1.17 19.06
CA TYR A 101 -2.45 0.76 20.17
C TYR A 101 -3.04 -0.39 20.99
N LEU A 102 -4.31 -0.30 21.40
CA LEU A 102 -4.97 -1.36 22.18
C LEU A 102 -5.18 -2.62 21.34
N ARG A 103 -5.59 -2.47 20.08
CA ARG A 103 -5.76 -3.59 19.14
C ARG A 103 -4.46 -4.37 18.93
N GLN A 104 -3.36 -3.65 18.71
CA GLN A 104 -2.04 -4.26 18.58
C GLN A 104 -1.55 -4.85 19.91
N GLY A 105 -1.84 -4.16 21.02
CA GLY A 105 -1.51 -4.57 22.38
C GLY A 105 -2.05 -5.94 22.78
N LEU A 106 -3.18 -6.37 22.17
CA LEU A 106 -3.77 -7.69 22.40
C LEU A 106 -2.75 -8.83 22.27
N ARG A 107 -1.75 -8.72 21.38
CA ARG A 107 -0.73 -9.77 21.17
C ARG A 107 0.18 -10.00 22.38
N TYR A 108 0.34 -8.97 23.23
CA TYR A 108 1.19 -9.00 24.41
C TYR A 108 0.44 -9.38 25.69
N LEU A 109 -0.89 -9.54 25.64
CA LEU A 109 -1.66 -9.95 26.81
C LEU A 109 -1.22 -11.32 27.32
N ARG A 110 -1.08 -11.42 28.64
CA ARG A 110 -0.79 -12.66 29.37
C ARG A 110 -1.78 -12.79 30.53
N PRO A 111 -2.12 -14.03 30.94
CA PRO A 111 -1.71 -15.31 30.35
C PRO A 111 -2.41 -15.58 29.00
N ASP A 112 -2.01 -16.65 28.30
CA ASP A 112 -2.50 -16.96 26.95
C ASP A 112 -4.03 -17.10 26.84
N GLY A 113 -4.68 -17.57 27.91
CA GLY A 113 -6.14 -17.64 27.99
C GLY A 113 -6.79 -16.26 27.89
N LEU A 114 -6.22 -15.24 28.54
CA LEU A 114 -6.71 -13.86 28.49
C LEU A 114 -6.57 -13.30 27.06
N ARG A 115 -5.41 -13.47 26.44
CA ARG A 115 -5.18 -13.05 25.05
C ARG A 115 -6.19 -13.66 24.09
N ARG A 116 -6.43 -14.99 24.18
CA ARG A 116 -7.38 -15.68 23.30
C ARG A 116 -8.80 -15.14 23.48
N ARG A 117 -9.24 -14.97 24.74
CA ARG A 117 -10.58 -14.42 25.05
C ARG A 117 -10.73 -12.98 24.56
N ALA A 118 -9.74 -12.12 24.83
CA ALA A 118 -9.75 -10.73 24.38
C ALA A 118 -9.78 -10.62 22.84
N ARG A 119 -8.96 -11.41 22.13
CA ARG A 119 -8.97 -11.46 20.67
C ARG A 119 -10.29 -11.98 20.10
N ALA A 120 -10.87 -13.01 20.72
CA ALA A 120 -12.17 -13.55 20.32
C ALA A 120 -13.28 -12.50 20.51
N GLY A 121 -13.34 -11.89 21.69
CA GLY A 121 -14.30 -10.82 21.99
C GLY A 121 -14.17 -9.64 21.03
N TYR A 122 -12.94 -9.19 20.75
CA TYR A 122 -12.71 -8.13 19.75
C TYR A 122 -13.24 -8.52 18.38
N ARG A 123 -12.95 -9.74 17.89
CA ARG A 123 -13.43 -10.21 16.59
C ARG A 123 -14.95 -10.28 16.51
N THR A 124 -15.61 -10.68 17.59
CA THR A 124 -17.09 -10.72 17.65
C THR A 124 -17.69 -9.32 17.67
N LEU A 125 -17.07 -8.38 18.40
CA LEU A 125 -17.58 -7.01 18.56
C LEU A 125 -17.28 -6.12 17.35
N GLN A 126 -16.15 -6.33 16.66
CA GLN A 126 -15.67 -5.47 15.58
C GLN A 126 -16.74 -5.17 14.50
N PRO A 127 -17.43 -6.14 13.88
CA PRO A 127 -18.44 -5.83 12.87
C PRO A 127 -19.63 -5.05 13.44
N VAL A 128 -20.06 -5.38 14.67
CA VAL A 128 -21.17 -4.69 15.35
C VAL A 128 -20.80 -3.23 15.63
N LEU A 129 -19.62 -2.98 16.18
CA LEU A 129 -19.13 -1.63 16.47
C LEU A 129 -18.86 -0.84 15.18
N SER A 130 -18.34 -1.49 14.13
CA SER A 130 -18.15 -0.85 12.82
C SER A 130 -19.47 -0.34 12.24
N ARG A 131 -20.56 -1.09 12.40
CA ARG A 131 -21.90 -0.65 12.00
C ARG A 131 -22.48 0.41 12.94
N ALA A 132 -22.38 0.21 14.26
CA ALA A 132 -22.95 1.11 15.26
C ALA A 132 -22.33 2.51 15.19
N PHE A 133 -21.03 2.62 14.89
CA PHE A 133 -20.34 3.89 14.71
C PHE A 133 -20.21 4.34 13.26
N CYS A 134 -20.97 3.73 12.34
CA CYS A 134 -20.97 4.08 10.91
C CYS A 134 -19.58 4.09 10.27
N GLY A 135 -18.67 3.24 10.74
CA GLY A 135 -17.31 3.08 10.23
C GLY A 135 -16.26 3.97 10.87
N TYR A 136 -16.61 4.75 11.90
CA TYR A 136 -15.70 5.64 12.59
C TYR A 136 -15.38 5.16 14.02
N PRO A 137 -14.22 5.56 14.59
CA PRO A 137 -13.10 6.20 13.89
C PRO A 137 -12.44 5.23 12.90
N VAL A 138 -11.74 5.77 11.91
CA VAL A 138 -10.90 4.98 11.00
C VAL A 138 -9.53 4.69 11.62
N ALA A 139 -8.80 3.70 11.10
CA ALA A 139 -7.49 3.31 11.62
C ALA A 139 -6.46 4.45 11.59
N LEU A 140 -6.50 5.28 10.53
CA LEU A 140 -5.73 6.51 10.45
C LEU A 140 -6.55 7.61 9.73
N PRO A 141 -6.83 8.75 10.39
CA PRO A 141 -7.58 9.85 9.76
C PRO A 141 -6.87 10.40 8.50
N PRO A 142 -7.62 10.86 7.48
CA PRO A 142 -7.06 11.35 6.21
C PRO A 142 -5.91 12.37 6.36
N ARG A 143 -6.05 13.33 7.29
CA ARG A 143 -5.01 14.33 7.56
C ARG A 143 -3.68 13.71 8.01
N LEU A 144 -3.73 12.62 8.78
CA LEU A 144 -2.53 11.93 9.25
C LEU A 144 -1.98 11.02 8.15
N THR A 145 -2.83 10.36 7.37
CA THR A 145 -2.41 9.62 6.17
C THR A 145 -1.60 10.52 5.25
N VAL A 146 -2.15 11.67 4.85
CA VAL A 146 -1.45 12.66 4.02
C VAL A 146 -0.15 13.13 4.67
N ARG A 147 -0.17 13.48 5.97
CA ARG A 147 1.05 13.90 6.66
C ARG A 147 2.17 12.86 6.57
N TYR A 148 1.90 11.60 6.89
CA TYR A 148 2.95 10.58 6.87
C TYR A 148 3.41 10.21 5.46
N LEU A 149 2.53 10.27 4.47
CA LEU A 149 2.92 10.13 3.06
C LEU A 149 3.82 11.30 2.63
N ASP A 150 3.47 12.53 3.00
CA ASP A 150 4.25 13.73 2.68
C ASP A 150 5.62 13.71 3.36
N ASP A 151 5.67 13.39 4.66
CA ASP A 151 6.91 13.24 5.42
C ASP A 151 7.82 12.19 4.76
N SER A 152 7.25 11.05 4.34
CA SER A 152 7.98 9.98 3.63
C SER A 152 8.57 10.47 2.30
N VAL A 153 7.77 11.14 1.47
CA VAL A 153 8.20 11.66 0.17
C VAL A 153 9.28 12.72 0.33
N ARG A 154 9.09 13.66 1.26
CA ARG A 154 10.08 14.73 1.53
C ARG A 154 11.40 14.16 2.01
N ALA A 155 11.38 13.20 2.94
CA ALA A 155 12.59 12.57 3.44
C ALA A 155 13.35 11.83 2.32
N VAL A 156 12.65 11.07 1.49
CA VAL A 156 13.25 10.32 0.37
C VAL A 156 13.84 11.27 -0.67
N ARG A 157 13.11 12.33 -1.04
CA ARG A 157 13.61 13.35 -1.98
C ARG A 157 14.83 14.10 -1.44
N ALA A 158 14.90 14.33 -0.12
CA ALA A 158 16.04 14.99 0.51
C ALA A 158 17.29 14.09 0.56
N LEU A 159 17.13 12.79 0.84
CA LEU A 159 18.24 11.85 1.01
C LEU A 159 18.69 11.17 -0.29
N ALA A 160 17.77 10.98 -1.23
CA ALA A 160 17.98 10.24 -2.47
C ALA A 160 17.14 10.85 -3.60
N PRO A 161 17.48 12.06 -4.08
CA PRO A 161 16.67 12.82 -5.05
C PRO A 161 16.45 12.10 -6.38
N GLY A 162 17.28 11.11 -6.72
CA GLY A 162 17.12 10.29 -7.92
C GLY A 162 15.98 9.27 -7.87
N ILE A 163 15.44 8.97 -6.68
CA ILE A 163 14.35 7.99 -6.51
C ILE A 163 13.03 8.62 -6.94
N ARG A 164 12.33 7.97 -7.88
CA ARG A 164 10.96 8.33 -8.23
C ARG A 164 10.00 7.77 -7.18
N VAL A 165 8.99 8.55 -6.80
CA VAL A 165 7.97 8.08 -5.86
C VAL A 165 6.62 8.01 -6.57
N VAL A 166 5.95 6.87 -6.43
CA VAL A 166 4.56 6.65 -6.85
C VAL A 166 3.75 6.12 -5.67
N GLY A 167 2.44 6.31 -5.68
CA GLY A 167 1.54 5.87 -4.61
C GLY A 167 0.32 5.14 -5.12
N MET A 168 -0.60 4.84 -4.21
CA MET A 168 -1.86 4.17 -4.50
C MET A 168 -3.01 4.90 -3.81
N THR A 169 -4.18 4.96 -4.46
CA THR A 169 -5.40 5.34 -3.76
C THR A 169 -5.84 4.23 -2.80
N PRO A 170 -6.59 4.54 -1.74
CA PRO A 170 -7.16 3.50 -0.88
C PRO A 170 -7.97 2.47 -1.68
N SER A 171 -7.78 1.18 -1.36
CA SER A 171 -8.46 0.07 -2.02
C SER A 171 -9.92 -0.02 -1.56
N VAL A 172 -10.66 -1.00 -2.05
CA VAL A 172 -12.04 -1.31 -1.65
C VAL A 172 -12.12 -2.64 -0.91
N HIS A 173 -13.15 -2.83 -0.09
CA HIS A 173 -13.41 -4.13 0.55
C HIS A 173 -14.91 -4.41 0.71
N CYS A 174 -15.26 -5.69 0.86
CA CYS A 174 -16.60 -6.16 1.22
C CYS A 174 -16.58 -7.00 2.52
N SER A 175 -15.50 -6.88 3.29
CA SER A 175 -15.22 -7.75 4.43
C SER A 175 -16.31 -7.79 5.50
N ALA A 176 -16.66 -9.02 5.89
CA ALA A 176 -17.55 -9.28 7.02
C ALA A 176 -16.96 -8.83 8.36
N ALA A 177 -15.62 -8.77 8.50
CA ALA A 177 -14.96 -8.32 9.73
C ALA A 177 -15.30 -6.86 10.07
N TYR A 178 -15.60 -6.06 9.06
CA TYR A 178 -16.02 -4.65 9.18
C TYR A 178 -17.50 -4.46 8.87
N ALA A 179 -18.29 -5.54 8.82
CA ALA A 179 -19.70 -5.54 8.43
C ALA A 179 -19.99 -4.90 7.05
N GLY A 180 -18.99 -4.91 6.15
CA GLY A 180 -19.05 -4.23 4.85
C GLY A 180 -18.96 -2.71 4.92
N VAL A 181 -18.73 -2.13 6.10
CA VAL A 181 -18.69 -0.68 6.29
C VAL A 181 -17.34 -0.12 5.85
N HIS A 182 -17.37 0.86 4.93
CA HIS A 182 -16.17 1.53 4.42
C HIS A 182 -16.33 3.05 4.29
N SER A 183 -17.06 3.67 5.23
CA SER A 183 -17.44 5.09 5.18
C SER A 183 -16.26 6.06 5.10
N GLY A 184 -15.11 5.68 5.66
CA GLY A 184 -13.90 6.52 5.67
C GLY A 184 -13.17 6.64 4.33
N ARG A 185 -13.43 5.73 3.37
CA ARG A 185 -12.64 5.64 2.13
C ARG A 185 -12.69 6.91 1.30
N ALA A 186 -13.89 7.43 1.05
CA ALA A 186 -14.07 8.54 0.13
C ALA A 186 -13.35 9.82 0.62
N ALA A 187 -13.35 10.08 1.93
CA ALA A 187 -12.63 11.22 2.50
C ALA A 187 -11.11 11.03 2.41
N ALA A 188 -10.61 9.82 2.67
CA ALA A 188 -9.19 9.51 2.53
C ALA A 188 -8.72 9.58 1.08
N GLU A 189 -9.50 9.04 0.14
CA GLU A 189 -9.20 9.07 -1.29
C GLU A 189 -9.08 10.51 -1.81
N ARG A 190 -10.03 11.39 -1.46
CA ARG A 190 -9.94 12.82 -1.82
C ARG A 190 -8.67 13.47 -1.27
N ALA A 191 -8.38 13.28 0.02
CA ALA A 191 -7.21 13.88 0.65
C ALA A 191 -5.89 13.37 0.05
N VAL A 192 -5.79 12.08 -0.25
CA VAL A 192 -4.60 11.48 -0.88
C VAL A 192 -4.42 11.98 -2.31
N ARG A 193 -5.50 12.12 -3.10
CA ARG A 193 -5.43 12.68 -4.46
C ARG A 193 -5.00 14.15 -4.44
N GLU A 194 -5.63 14.96 -3.60
CA GLU A 194 -5.28 16.39 -3.45
C GLU A 194 -3.81 16.58 -3.04
N TRP A 195 -3.33 15.78 -2.08
CA TRP A 195 -1.92 15.76 -1.70
C TRP A 195 -1.01 15.33 -2.85
N ALA A 196 -1.36 14.24 -3.54
CA ALA A 196 -0.55 13.68 -4.62
C ALA A 196 -0.38 14.66 -5.78
N ASP A 197 -1.44 15.38 -6.14
CA ASP A 197 -1.41 16.43 -7.16
C ASP A 197 -0.46 17.56 -6.76
N GLY A 198 -0.54 18.03 -5.51
CA GLY A 198 0.35 19.07 -4.98
C GLY A 198 1.81 18.62 -4.79
N ALA A 199 2.02 17.36 -4.43
CA ALA A 199 3.35 16.79 -4.19
C ALA A 199 4.00 16.22 -5.46
N GLY A 200 3.28 16.17 -6.59
CA GLY A 200 3.76 15.53 -7.82
C GLY A 200 4.07 14.05 -7.62
N VAL A 201 3.16 13.31 -6.98
CA VAL A 201 3.28 11.87 -6.71
C VAL A 201 2.20 11.13 -7.51
N PRO A 202 2.56 10.49 -8.64
CA PRO A 202 1.58 9.77 -9.44
C PRO A 202 0.96 8.60 -8.67
N LEU A 203 -0.37 8.47 -8.75
CA LEU A 203 -1.13 7.45 -8.02
C LEU A 203 -1.70 6.39 -8.96
N LEU A 204 -1.62 5.12 -8.54
CA LEU A 204 -2.45 4.07 -9.10
C LEU A 204 -3.87 4.19 -8.53
N ASP A 205 -4.85 4.34 -9.40
CA ASP A 205 -6.27 4.31 -9.04
C ASP A 205 -6.72 2.86 -8.80
N VAL A 206 -6.74 2.43 -7.54
CA VAL A 206 -6.96 1.03 -7.16
C VAL A 206 -8.41 0.56 -7.31
N PRO A 207 -9.45 1.32 -6.88
CA PRO A 207 -10.84 0.90 -7.01
C PRO A 207 -11.29 0.40 -8.39
N PRO A 208 -10.97 1.06 -9.52
CA PRO A 208 -11.36 0.54 -10.84
C PRO A 208 -10.59 -0.74 -11.23
N VAL A 209 -9.37 -0.93 -10.73
CA VAL A 209 -8.53 -2.10 -11.05
C VAL A 209 -9.03 -3.36 -10.35
N VAL A 210 -9.38 -3.29 -9.07
CA VAL A 210 -9.74 -4.47 -8.25
C VAL A 210 -11.20 -4.50 -7.83
N GLY A 211 -11.98 -3.47 -8.11
CA GLY A 211 -13.32 -3.32 -7.55
C GLY A 211 -14.28 -4.43 -7.92
N GLU A 212 -14.26 -4.86 -9.20
CA GLU A 212 -15.08 -6.00 -9.63
C GLU A 212 -14.62 -7.30 -8.98
N HIS A 213 -13.30 -7.56 -8.97
CA HIS A 213 -12.68 -8.74 -8.36
C HIS A 213 -13.03 -8.91 -6.88
N VAL A 214 -13.01 -7.80 -6.12
CA VAL A 214 -13.38 -7.78 -4.70
C VAL A 214 -14.89 -7.96 -4.52
N ARG A 215 -15.72 -7.29 -5.33
CA ARG A 215 -17.20 -7.39 -5.23
C ARG A 215 -17.71 -8.78 -5.60
N SER A 216 -17.09 -9.44 -6.57
CA SER A 216 -17.44 -10.79 -7.00
C SER A 216 -16.89 -11.89 -6.08
N ARG A 217 -16.20 -11.54 -4.99
CA ARG A 217 -15.57 -12.49 -4.05
C ARG A 217 -14.64 -13.51 -4.72
N ARG A 218 -13.99 -13.10 -5.82
CA ARG A 218 -12.94 -13.90 -6.49
C ARG A 218 -11.58 -13.75 -5.79
N GLY A 219 -11.51 -12.87 -4.79
CA GLY A 219 -10.36 -12.69 -3.92
C GLY A 219 -10.32 -13.64 -2.72
N ASN A 220 -9.56 -13.25 -1.70
CA ASN A 220 -9.53 -13.98 -0.43
C ASN A 220 -10.92 -13.98 0.22
N PRO A 221 -11.31 -15.08 0.90
CA PRO A 221 -12.60 -15.17 1.61
C PRO A 221 -12.87 -14.06 2.63
N ASP A 222 -11.85 -13.36 3.11
CA ASP A 222 -12.02 -12.26 4.05
C ASP A 222 -12.61 -10.98 3.45
N GLY A 223 -12.70 -10.89 2.11
CA GLY A 223 -13.26 -9.76 1.39
C GLY A 223 -12.41 -8.49 1.41
N LEU A 224 -11.12 -8.59 1.75
CA LEU A 224 -10.11 -7.53 1.57
C LEU A 224 -9.02 -7.96 0.60
N HIS A 225 -8.37 -9.11 0.85
CA HIS A 225 -7.16 -9.49 0.13
C HIS A 225 -7.48 -10.01 -1.27
N TRP A 226 -6.56 -9.79 -2.19
CA TRP A 226 -6.76 -10.14 -3.59
C TRP A 226 -6.42 -11.61 -3.84
N GLY A 227 -7.21 -12.21 -4.73
CA GLY A 227 -6.80 -13.44 -5.42
C GLY A 227 -5.78 -13.14 -6.52
N TRP A 228 -5.31 -14.19 -7.19
CA TRP A 228 -4.25 -14.08 -8.20
C TRP A 228 -4.58 -13.13 -9.36
N GLU A 229 -5.83 -13.11 -9.82
CA GLU A 229 -6.30 -12.16 -10.84
C GLU A 229 -6.09 -10.71 -10.39
N GLY A 230 -6.43 -10.38 -9.15
CA GLY A 230 -6.23 -9.03 -8.59
C GLY A 230 -4.75 -8.66 -8.47
N HIS A 231 -3.88 -9.59 -8.08
CA HIS A 231 -2.44 -9.35 -8.09
C HIS A 231 -1.88 -9.10 -9.49
N GLU A 232 -2.36 -9.84 -10.49
CA GLU A 232 -1.96 -9.65 -11.89
C GLU A 232 -2.42 -8.29 -12.44
N LEU A 233 -3.68 -7.91 -12.18
CA LEU A 233 -4.26 -6.63 -12.59
C LEU A 233 -3.50 -5.45 -11.98
N VAL A 234 -3.27 -5.48 -10.66
CA VAL A 234 -2.52 -4.42 -9.96
C VAL A 234 -1.06 -4.38 -10.40
N GLY A 235 -0.42 -5.54 -10.57
CA GLY A 235 0.96 -5.62 -11.03
C GLY A 235 1.16 -5.00 -12.41
N ARG A 236 0.27 -5.30 -13.37
CA ARG A 236 0.29 -4.70 -14.71
C ARG A 236 0.04 -3.20 -14.68
N ALA A 237 -1.01 -2.76 -13.98
CA ALA A 237 -1.36 -1.34 -13.89
C ALA A 237 -0.26 -0.51 -13.20
N MET A 238 0.39 -1.06 -12.17
CA MET A 238 1.52 -0.41 -11.52
C MET A 238 2.74 -0.31 -12.46
N ALA A 239 3.05 -1.37 -13.22
CA ALA A 239 4.14 -1.32 -14.18
C ALA A 239 3.90 -0.26 -15.28
N GLU A 240 2.66 -0.10 -15.74
CA GLU A 240 2.27 0.95 -16.68
C GLU A 240 2.43 2.36 -16.08
N LEU A 241 1.96 2.57 -14.85
CA LEU A 241 2.18 3.83 -14.13
C LEU A 241 3.67 4.15 -13.98
N ILE A 242 4.49 3.15 -13.63
CA ILE A 242 5.94 3.34 -13.48
C ILE A 242 6.59 3.68 -14.84
N ARG A 243 6.16 3.06 -15.94
CA ARG A 243 6.63 3.41 -17.28
C ARG A 243 6.32 4.86 -17.65
N SER A 244 5.10 5.34 -17.35
CA SER A 244 4.71 6.71 -17.72
C SER A 244 5.57 7.77 -17.00
N VAL A 245 5.93 7.52 -15.74
CA VAL A 245 6.79 8.45 -14.97
C VAL A 245 8.27 8.31 -15.32
N ALA A 246 8.71 7.16 -15.83
CA ALA A 246 10.08 6.93 -16.27
C ALA A 246 10.38 7.55 -17.65
N VAL A 247 9.39 7.58 -18.56
CA VAL A 247 9.52 8.18 -19.90
C VAL A 247 9.43 9.71 -19.86
N GLY A 248 8.71 10.28 -18.89
CA GLY A 248 8.47 11.74 -18.78
C GLY A 248 9.68 12.62 -18.44
N HIS A 249 10.92 12.12 -18.44
CA HIS A 249 12.11 12.90 -18.09
C HIS A 249 13.24 12.87 -19.14
N SER A 250 13.02 12.28 -20.31
CA SER A 250 13.97 12.37 -21.42
C SER A 250 13.89 13.70 -22.21
N GLY A 251 13.19 14.72 -21.68
CA GLY A 251 12.82 15.94 -22.43
C GLY A 251 13.16 17.28 -21.77
N ALA A 252 13.93 17.31 -20.67
CA ALA A 252 14.45 18.56 -20.13
C ALA A 252 15.97 18.58 -20.33
N ALA A 253 16.39 18.93 -21.54
CA ALA A 253 17.70 19.56 -21.71
C ALA A 253 17.59 20.93 -21.03
N GLU A 254 18.38 21.14 -19.98
CA GLU A 254 18.58 22.49 -19.43
C GLU A 254 19.13 23.42 -20.53
N PRO A 255 18.75 24.71 -20.52
CA PRO A 255 19.24 25.70 -21.47
C PRO A 255 20.75 25.96 -21.36
#